data_AF-A0A929YMH2-F1
#
_entry.id   AF-A0A929YMH2-F1
#
_cell.length_a   1.000
_cell.length_b   1.000
_cell.length_c   1.000
_cell.angle_alpha   90.00
_cell.angle_beta   90.00
_cell.angle_gamma   90.00
#
_symmetry.space_group_name_H-M   'P 1'
#
loop_
_entity.id
_entity.type
_entity.pdbx_description
1 polymer ?
#
loop_
_entity_poly.entity_id
_entity_poly.type
_entity_poly.pdbx_seq_one_letter_code
_entity_poly.pdbx_strand_id
1 'polypeptide(L)'
;MSLNKYTQLSYEERVIIENRLKNNESIRSIANKLDRNPSTIAREINRNGIKTKTTRVNKPKELYLDGRHYRGQPQVDIIRIKRDRYYKRLKEIGIIKD
;
A
#
# COMPACT_ATOMS: atom_id res chain seq x y z
N MET A 1 32.43 15.92 -3.42
CA MET A 1 30.97 15.73 -3.56
C MET A 1 30.69 15.28 -4.97
N SER A 2 30.29 14.02 -5.18
CA SER A 2 29.98 13.49 -6.52
C SER A 2 28.68 14.12 -7.03
N LEU A 3 28.74 14.71 -8.22
CA LEU A 3 27.56 15.17 -8.95
C LEU A 3 26.64 13.96 -9.17
N ASN A 4 25.53 13.89 -8.43
CA ASN A 4 24.47 12.91 -8.65
C ASN A 4 23.82 13.22 -10.00
N LYS A 5 24.47 12.84 -11.09
CA LYS A 5 23.96 12.99 -12.45
C LYS A 5 22.78 12.04 -12.56
N TYR A 6 21.58 12.60 -12.65
CA TYR A 6 20.37 11.82 -12.86
C TYR A 6 20.52 11.05 -14.18
N THR A 7 20.77 9.76 -14.06
CA THR A 7 21.03 8.84 -15.15
C THR A 7 19.92 7.81 -15.15
N GLN A 8 19.32 7.62 -16.32
CA GLN A 8 18.26 6.62 -16.49
C GLN A 8 18.86 5.22 -16.34
N LEU A 9 18.07 4.29 -15.78
CA LEU A 9 18.43 2.88 -15.77
C LEU A 9 18.42 2.35 -17.20
N SER A 10 19.51 1.70 -17.58
CA SER A 10 19.61 0.91 -18.80
C SER A 10 18.73 -0.33 -18.73
N TYR A 11 18.49 -0.96 -19.88
CA TYR A 11 17.74 -2.21 -19.95
C TYR A 11 18.41 -3.32 -19.13
N GLU A 12 19.73 -3.47 -19.24
CA GLU A 12 20.52 -4.45 -18.49
C GLU A 12 20.37 -4.27 -16.98
N GLU A 13 20.45 -3.04 -16.48
CA GLU A 13 20.25 -2.75 -15.06
C GLU A 13 18.84 -3.16 -14.60
N ARG A 14 17.81 -2.95 -15.43
CA ARG A 14 16.43 -3.39 -15.12
C ARG A 14 16.31 -4.91 -15.04
N VAL A 15 16.95 -5.65 -15.95
CA VAL A 15 16.98 -7.12 -15.92
C VAL A 15 17.68 -7.61 -14.65
N ILE A 16 18.78 -6.98 -14.25
CA ILE A 16 19.47 -7.30 -12.99
C ILE A 16 18.55 -7.04 -11.79
N ILE A 17 17.89 -5.88 -11.73
CA ILE A 17 16.94 -5.54 -10.67
C ILE A 17 15.86 -6.62 -10.56
N GLU A 18 15.23 -7.00 -11.67
CA GLU A 18 14.19 -8.03 -11.68
C GLU A 18 14.68 -9.38 -11.14
N ASN A 19 15.82 -9.85 -11.63
CA ASN A 19 16.41 -11.12 -11.19
C ASN A 19 16.78 -11.12 -9.70
N ARG A 20 17.34 -10.01 -9.19
CA ARG A 20 17.70 -9.92 -7.76
C ARG A 20 16.49 -9.80 -6.85
N LEU A 21 15.40 -9.16 -7.32
CA LEU A 21 14.14 -9.14 -6.59
C LEU A 21 13.51 -10.53 -6.52
N LYS A 22 13.59 -11.34 -7.59
CA LYS A 22 13.17 -12.75 -7.56
C LYS A 22 13.96 -13.58 -6.53
N ASN A 23 15.21 -13.20 -6.26
CA ASN A 23 16.07 -13.80 -5.23
C ASN A 23 15.87 -13.20 -3.82
N ASN A 24 14.83 -12.39 -3.60
CA ASN A 24 14.54 -11.72 -2.32
C ASN A 24 15.66 -10.81 -1.80
N GLU A 25 16.50 -10.26 -2.69
CA GLU A 25 17.51 -9.29 -2.26
C GLU A 25 16.88 -7.94 -1.86
N SER A 26 17.46 -7.27 -0.86
CA SER A 26 16.99 -5.96 -0.44
C SER A 26 17.32 -4.87 -1.46
N ILE A 27 16.49 -3.82 -1.52
CA ILE A 27 16.69 -2.65 -2.40
C ILE A 27 18.10 -2.06 -2.23
N ARG A 28 18.61 -2.00 -0.99
CA ARG A 28 19.94 -1.47 -0.69
C ARG A 28 21.06 -2.39 -1.19
N SER A 29 20.91 -3.72 -1.09
CA SER A 29 21.86 -4.67 -1.68
C SER A 29 21.96 -4.48 -3.20
N ILE A 30 20.80 -4.41 -3.87
CA ILE A 30 20.72 -4.22 -5.32
C ILE A 30 21.36 -2.89 -5.73
N ALA A 31 21.05 -1.82 -5.01
CA ALA A 31 21.59 -0.48 -5.25
C ALA A 31 23.12 -0.45 -5.14
N ASN A 32 23.68 -1.04 -4.08
CA ASN A 32 25.13 -1.12 -3.90
C ASN A 32 25.82 -1.91 -5.02
N LYS A 33 25.18 -2.98 -5.53
CA LYS A 33 25.74 -3.79 -6.62
C LYS A 33 25.72 -3.09 -7.97
N LEU A 34 24.78 -2.19 -8.20
CA LEU A 34 24.64 -1.42 -9.44
C LEU A 34 25.29 -0.02 -9.35
N ASP A 35 25.92 0.31 -8.23
CA ASP A 35 26.40 1.66 -7.92
C ASP A 35 25.33 2.74 -8.15
N ARG A 36 24.09 2.44 -7.74
CA ARG A 36 22.93 3.33 -7.88
C ARG A 36 22.43 3.78 -6.52
N ASN A 37 21.73 4.92 -6.53
CA ASN A 37 21.00 5.34 -5.34
C ASN A 37 19.84 4.36 -5.06
N PRO A 38 19.63 3.92 -3.79
CA PRO A 38 18.48 3.09 -3.42
C PRO A 38 17.12 3.65 -3.86
N SER A 39 17.00 4.98 -3.90
CA SER A 39 15.79 5.67 -4.36
C SER A 39 15.51 5.44 -5.84
N THR A 40 16.55 5.31 -6.67
CA THR A 40 16.42 5.01 -8.10
C THR A 40 15.83 3.62 -8.30
N ILE A 41 16.37 2.63 -7.57
CA ILE A 41 15.88 1.25 -7.59
C ILE A 41 14.44 1.19 -7.08
N ALA A 42 14.13 1.83 -5.95
CA ALA A 42 12.77 1.87 -5.40
C ALA A 42 11.76 2.50 -6.37
N ARG A 43 12.12 3.59 -7.06
CA ARG A 43 11.25 4.23 -8.06
C ARG A 43 10.99 3.33 -9.26
N GLU A 44 12.00 2.61 -9.73
CA GLU A 44 11.85 1.65 -10.82
C GLU A 44 10.88 0.52 -10.44
N ILE A 45 11.06 -0.05 -9.25
CA ILE A 45 10.18 -1.09 -8.70
C ILE A 45 8.75 -0.58 -8.56
N ASN A 46 8.56 0.62 -8.02
CA ASN A 46 7.22 1.18 -7.83
C ASN A 46 6.53 1.52 -9.17
N ARG A 47 7.30 1.84 -10.21
CA ARG A 47 6.77 2.17 -11.54
C ARG A 47 6.33 0.93 -12.30
N ASN A 48 7.16 -0.12 -12.28
CA ASN A 48 6.99 -1.33 -13.10
C ASN A 48 6.50 -2.55 -12.32
N GLY A 49 6.48 -2.48 -10.99
CA GLY A 49 5.96 -3.52 -10.13
C GLY A 49 4.44 -3.64 -10.20
N ILE A 50 3.93 -4.76 -9.71
CA ILE A 50 2.50 -5.01 -9.63
C ILE A 50 1.91 -4.03 -8.60
N LYS A 51 1.15 -3.04 -9.10
CA LYS A 51 0.38 -2.17 -8.22
C LYS A 51 -0.73 -2.99 -7.58
N THR A 52 -0.70 -3.13 -6.27
CA THR A 52 -1.88 -3.59 -5.53
C THR A 52 -3.01 -2.62 -5.82
N LYS A 53 -4.19 -3.13 -6.23
CA LYS A 53 -5.38 -2.30 -6.44
C LYS A 53 -5.66 -1.53 -5.16
N THR A 54 -5.56 -0.21 -5.20
CA THR A 54 -5.93 0.65 -4.07
C THR A 54 -7.45 0.86 -4.11
N THR A 55 -8.20 0.05 -3.37
CA THR A 55 -9.64 0.25 -3.27
C THR A 55 -9.92 1.34 -2.24
N ARG A 56 -10.40 2.51 -2.69
CA ARG A 56 -10.83 3.57 -1.78
C ARG A 56 -12.11 3.15 -1.07
N VAL A 57 -12.03 2.85 0.23
CA VAL A 57 -13.20 2.55 1.05
C VAL A 57 -13.63 3.80 1.81
N ASN A 58 -14.84 4.28 1.56
CA ASN A 58 -15.42 5.39 2.32
C ASN A 58 -15.67 4.94 3.78
N LYS A 59 -15.06 5.64 4.75
CA LYS A 59 -15.25 5.39 6.17
C LYS A 59 -16.48 6.17 6.66
N PRO A 60 -17.51 5.51 7.20
CA PRO A 60 -18.68 6.20 7.74
C PRO A 60 -18.31 7.01 9.00
N LYS A 61 -18.91 8.18 9.20
CA LYS A 61 -18.73 8.99 10.43
C LYS A 61 -19.18 8.22 11.67
N GLU A 62 -20.17 7.35 11.50
CA GLU A 62 -20.76 6.48 12.50
C GLU A 62 -19.75 5.50 13.14
N LEU A 63 -18.61 5.26 12.49
CA LEU A 63 -17.53 4.46 13.05
C LEU A 63 -16.97 5.07 14.35
N TYR A 64 -17.01 6.40 14.48
CA TYR A 64 -16.42 7.14 15.60
C TYR A 64 -17.44 7.51 16.68
N LEU A 65 -18.71 7.15 16.50
CA LEU A 65 -19.75 7.44 17.48
C LEU A 65 -19.67 6.46 18.67
N ASP A 66 -19.78 7.00 19.88
CA ASP A 66 -19.90 6.20 21.11
C ASP A 66 -21.35 5.72 21.28
N GLY A 67 -21.53 4.40 21.23
CA GLY A 67 -22.84 3.75 21.30
C GLY A 67 -23.59 3.99 22.62
N ARG A 68 -22.89 4.39 23.70
CA ARG A 68 -23.52 4.69 24.99
C ARG A 68 -24.48 5.87 24.91
N HIS A 69 -24.15 6.89 24.12
CA HIS A 69 -24.96 8.12 23.99
C HIS A 69 -26.26 7.91 23.21
N TYR A 70 -26.34 6.87 22.40
CA TYR A 70 -27.49 6.61 21.53
C TYR A 70 -28.36 5.46 22.06
N ARG A 71 -27.99 4.82 23.18
CA ARG A 71 -28.67 3.62 23.68
C ARG A 71 -30.18 3.87 23.86
N GLY A 72 -31.00 2.98 23.31
CA GLY A 72 -32.46 3.07 23.37
C GLY A 72 -33.10 4.05 22.38
N GLN A 73 -32.31 4.72 21.54
CA GLN A 73 -32.81 5.62 20.51
C GLN A 73 -32.95 4.90 19.14
N PRO A 74 -33.91 5.29 18.29
CA PRO A 74 -34.06 4.73 16.93
C PRO A 74 -32.79 4.83 16.05
N GLN A 75 -31.93 5.82 16.34
CA GLN A 75 -30.70 6.08 15.62
C GLN A 75 -29.64 4.97 15.79
N VAL A 76 -29.76 4.11 16.80
CA VAL A 76 -28.82 2.99 17.05
C VAL A 76 -28.76 2.04 15.87
N ASP A 77 -29.91 1.71 15.28
CA ASP A 77 -29.97 0.78 14.15
C ASP A 77 -29.28 1.36 12.92
N ILE A 78 -29.41 2.66 12.68
CA ILE A 78 -28.73 3.36 11.57
C ILE A 78 -27.21 3.30 11.76
N ILE A 79 -26.72 3.56 12.97
CA ILE A 79 -25.29 3.52 13.31
C ILE A 79 -24.74 2.10 13.10
N ARG A 80 -25.45 1.08 13.63
CA ARG A 80 -25.07 -0.32 13.49
C ARG A 80 -24.99 -0.74 12.03
N ILE A 81 -26.06 -0.52 11.27
CA ILE A 81 -26.13 -0.90 9.85
C ILE A 81 -25.00 -0.26 9.04
N LYS A 82 -24.68 1.02 9.27
CA LYS A 82 -23.59 1.70 8.55
C LYS A 82 -22.21 1.14 8.90
N ARG A 83 -21.96 0.81 10.18
CA ARG A 83 -20.70 0.17 10.61
C ARG A 83 -20.59 -1.24 10.03
N ASP A 84 -21.65 -2.04 10.09
CA ASP A 84 -21.67 -3.42 9.59
C ASP A 84 -21.39 -3.47 8.08
N ARG A 85 -22.04 -2.60 7.30
CA ARG A 85 -21.76 -2.50 5.85
C ARG A 85 -20.29 -2.16 5.56
N TYR A 86 -19.69 -1.28 6.37
CA TYR A 86 -18.29 -0.91 6.22
C TYR A 86 -17.37 -2.10 6.50
N TYR A 87 -17.56 -2.80 7.62
CA TYR A 87 -16.75 -3.97 7.97
C TYR A 87 -16.94 -5.13 6.99
N LYS A 88 -18.19 -5.40 6.54
CA LYS A 88 -18.48 -6.39 5.50
C LYS A 88 -17.70 -6.09 4.21
N ARG A 89 -17.69 -4.83 3.77
CA ARG A 89 -16.92 -4.41 2.58
C ARG A 89 -15.42 -4.58 2.78
N LEU A 90 -14.89 -4.28 3.97
CA LEU A 90 -13.46 -4.50 4.25
C LEU A 90 -13.09 -5.98 4.17
N LYS A 91 -13.97 -6.87 4.63
CA LYS A 91 -13.81 -8.31 4.51
C LYS A 91 -13.86 -8.78 3.05
N GLU A 92 -14.83 -8.30 2.26
CA GLU A 92 -14.95 -8.60 0.82
C GLU A 92 -13.71 -8.20 0.02
N ILE A 93 -13.05 -7.09 0.40
CA ILE A 93 -11.83 -6.60 -0.26
C ILE A 93 -10.57 -7.30 0.30
N GLY A 94 -10.69 -8.11 1.35
CA GLY A 94 -9.56 -8.83 1.97
C GLY A 94 -8.66 -7.95 2.84
N ILE A 95 -9.17 -6.81 3.33
CA ILE A 95 -8.44 -5.90 4.22
C ILE A 95 -8.47 -6.40 5.67
N ILE A 96 -9.59 -7.02 6.08
CA ILE A 96 -9.78 -7.60 7.42
C ILE A 96 -10.02 -9.11 7.25
N LYS A 97 -9.44 -9.93 8.13
CA LYS A 97 -9.65 -11.37 8.22
C LYS A 97 -10.74 -11.70 9.24
N ASP A 98 -11.32 -12.89 9.10
CA ASP A 98 -12.29 -13.46 10.04
C ASP A 98 -11.72 -13.76 11.42
#